data_AF-A0E2Z2-F1
#
_entry.id   AF-A0E2Z2-F1
#
_cell.length_a   1.000
_cell.length_b   1.000
_cell.length_c   1.000
_cell.angle_alpha   90.00
_cell.angle_beta   90.00
_cell.angle_gamma   90.00
#
_symmetry.space_group_name_H-M   'P 1'
#
loop_
_entity.id
_entity.type
_entity.pdbx_description
1 polymer ?
#
loop_
_entity_poly.entity_id
_entity_poly.type
_entity_poly.pdbx_seq_one_letter_code
_entity_poly.pdbx_strand_id
1 'polypeptide(L)'
;MFSTLQFKPIGYNQWFQRQESKILVLIGIAVDLQINNCGAFKYKGNTLISCGEDDVINILKFQDDHQWKVVQKLEGQGVRLSFISKDIFVFQPWQGSKLELYTYSTQSGLYYKYQELPIQSCRQLCANLFPCFFVSSKNIVLSKNGYNLNFIKFKTNSSQFEGKLEQAIDFNYPNNWLGNIFGTMSEGGDFLITWDSKTKQIQIREYKEFQQQNKTSSQKNCQIF
;
A
#
# COMPACT_ATOMS: atom_id res chain seq x y z
N MET A 1 -26.57 4.87 -6.99
CA MET A 1 -27.70 3.99 -6.57
C MET A 1 -27.06 2.71 -6.06
N PHE A 2 -26.92 2.56 -4.74
CA PHE A 2 -26.21 1.44 -4.12
C PHE A 2 -27.05 0.82 -3.01
N SER A 3 -26.99 -0.50 -2.92
CA SER A 3 -27.51 -1.29 -1.82
C SER A 3 -26.37 -1.70 -0.89
N THR A 4 -26.54 -1.46 0.41
CA THR A 4 -25.61 -1.88 1.45
C THR A 4 -26.01 -3.27 1.94
N LEU A 5 -25.15 -4.27 1.77
CA LEU A 5 -25.28 -5.57 2.43
C LEU A 5 -24.53 -5.53 3.75
N GLN A 6 -25.25 -5.68 4.87
CA GLN A 6 -24.68 -5.67 6.21
C GLN A 6 -24.42 -7.10 6.68
N PHE A 7 -23.20 -7.36 7.14
CA PHE A 7 -22.84 -8.59 7.83
C PHE A 7 -22.22 -8.26 9.20
N LYS A 8 -22.57 -9.03 10.23
CA LYS A 8 -21.96 -8.93 11.57
C LYS A 8 -20.77 -9.89 11.67
N PRO A 9 -19.55 -9.42 11.99
CA PRO A 9 -18.40 -10.29 12.15
C PRO A 9 -18.43 -11.09 13.45
N ILE A 10 -17.99 -12.36 13.37
CA ILE A 10 -17.64 -13.21 14.52
C ILE A 10 -16.14 -13.56 14.39
N GLY A 11 -15.33 -13.12 15.36
CA GLY A 11 -13.99 -13.66 15.64
C GLY A 11 -12.81 -13.20 14.76
N TYR A 12 -11.68 -12.92 15.40
CA TYR A 12 -10.40 -12.51 14.79
C TYR A 12 -9.74 -13.67 14.01
N ASN A 13 -9.07 -13.39 12.88
CA ASN A 13 -7.71 -13.88 12.57
C ASN A 13 -7.10 -13.34 11.27
N GLN A 14 -5.77 -13.36 11.25
CA GLN A 14 -4.84 -12.96 10.19
C GLN A 14 -4.89 -13.89 8.96
N TRP A 15 -4.41 -13.39 7.82
CA TRP A 15 -4.47 -14.05 6.52
C TRP A 15 -3.33 -15.06 6.33
N PHE A 16 -3.66 -16.31 5.98
CA PHE A 16 -2.74 -17.32 5.45
C PHE A 16 -3.23 -17.77 4.06
N GLN A 17 -2.31 -18.00 3.12
CA GLN A 17 -2.59 -18.71 1.86
C GLN A 17 -1.80 -20.02 1.84
N ARG A 18 -2.51 -21.14 1.73
CA ARG A 18 -1.96 -22.50 1.68
C ARG A 18 -1.79 -22.92 0.23
N GLN A 19 -0.60 -23.38 -0.15
CA GLN A 19 -0.42 -24.23 -1.33
C GLN A 19 0.49 -25.41 -0.98
N GLU A 20 0.17 -26.56 -1.58
CA GLU A 20 0.55 -27.87 -1.09
C GLU A 20 2.05 -28.17 -1.20
N SER A 21 2.58 -28.74 -0.12
CA SER A 21 3.84 -29.48 0.03
C SER A 21 5.17 -28.75 0.36
N LYS A 22 5.24 -27.42 0.46
CA LYS A 22 6.37 -26.74 1.14
C LYS A 22 5.91 -25.51 1.92
N ILE A 23 5.86 -25.64 3.24
CA ILE A 23 5.74 -24.50 4.14
C ILE A 23 7.13 -23.84 4.21
N LEU A 24 7.36 -22.85 3.33
CA LEU A 24 8.33 -21.80 3.63
C LEU A 24 7.52 -20.69 4.32
N VAL A 25 7.45 -20.76 5.64
CA VAL A 25 6.97 -19.62 6.43
C VAL A 25 7.97 -18.50 6.17
N LEU A 26 7.56 -17.45 5.45
CA LEU A 26 8.25 -16.16 5.44
C LEU A 26 7.99 -15.43 6.77
N ILE A 27 8.35 -16.12 7.86
CA ILE A 27 8.68 -15.62 9.19
C ILE A 27 10.05 -16.27 9.44
N GLY A 28 11.06 -15.80 8.72
CA GLY A 28 12.33 -16.51 8.58
C GLY A 28 13.50 -15.64 8.13
N ILE A 29 13.37 -14.32 8.23
CA ILE A 29 14.50 -13.40 8.40
C ILE A 29 14.17 -12.52 9.61
N ALA A 30 13.90 -13.19 10.73
CA ALA A 30 13.87 -12.61 12.08
C ALA A 30 14.78 -13.43 13.00
N VAL A 31 15.76 -14.13 12.43
CA VAL A 31 16.83 -14.77 13.18
C VAL A 31 18.02 -13.83 13.02
N ASP A 32 18.25 -13.04 14.06
CA ASP A 32 19.36 -12.07 14.27
C ASP A 32 19.17 -10.61 13.86
N LEU A 33 17.93 -10.19 13.56
CA LEU A 33 17.55 -8.78 13.75
C LEU A 33 16.56 -8.77 14.92
N GLN A 34 16.93 -8.16 16.05
CA GLN A 34 16.01 -7.87 17.16
C GLN A 34 14.97 -6.83 16.71
N ILE A 35 14.11 -7.19 15.77
CA ILE A 35 13.08 -6.30 15.23
C ILE A 35 11.86 -6.40 16.15
N ASN A 36 11.91 -5.64 17.24
CA ASN A 36 10.72 -5.34 18.05
C ASN A 36 9.78 -4.32 17.37
N ASN A 37 10.09 -3.86 16.15
CA ASN A 37 9.40 -2.74 15.51
C ASN A 37 8.73 -3.14 14.19
N CYS A 38 7.57 -2.54 13.91
CA CYS A 38 6.62 -2.98 12.90
C CYS A 38 7.10 -2.78 11.45
N GLY A 39 7.98 -3.66 10.95
CA GLY A 39 8.52 -3.57 9.60
C GLY A 39 7.59 -4.11 8.52
N ALA A 40 7.69 -3.58 7.31
CA ALA A 40 7.09 -4.16 6.11
C ALA A 40 8.16 -4.82 5.24
N PHE A 41 7.82 -5.98 4.67
CA PHE A 41 8.69 -6.73 3.76
C PHE A 41 7.95 -7.00 2.47
N LYS A 42 8.62 -6.81 1.32
CA LYS A 42 8.09 -7.24 0.03
C LYS A 42 9.18 -7.89 -0.80
N TYR A 43 8.83 -9.01 -1.41
CA TYR A 43 9.70 -9.83 -2.22
C TYR A 43 9.22 -9.85 -3.68
N LYS A 44 10.16 -9.76 -4.61
CA LYS A 44 9.92 -9.97 -6.04
C LYS A 44 11.21 -10.48 -6.70
N GLY A 45 11.19 -11.71 -7.21
CA GLY A 45 12.34 -12.31 -7.89
C GLY A 45 13.51 -12.58 -6.93
N ASN A 46 14.63 -11.89 -7.07
CA ASN A 46 15.78 -12.01 -6.16
C ASN A 46 15.95 -10.78 -5.25
N THR A 47 14.95 -9.90 -5.19
CA THR A 47 15.00 -8.66 -4.43
C THR A 47 13.98 -8.68 -3.29
N LEU A 48 14.43 -8.27 -2.12
CA LEU A 48 13.63 -8.08 -0.91
C LEU A 48 13.85 -6.64 -0.44
N ILE A 49 12.77 -5.93 -0.13
CA ILE A 49 12.85 -4.60 0.47
C ILE A 49 12.22 -4.67 1.86
N SER A 50 12.94 -4.14 2.85
CA SER A 50 12.43 -3.95 4.20
C SER A 50 12.47 -2.48 4.61
N CYS A 51 11.46 -2.03 5.34
CA CYS A 51 11.47 -0.73 6.00
C CYS A 51 10.90 -0.86 7.41
N GLY A 52 11.27 0.05 8.30
CA GLY A 52 10.78 0.09 9.67
C GLY A 52 10.88 1.46 10.31
N GLU A 53 11.01 1.46 11.64
CA GLU A 53 11.11 2.65 12.48
C GLU A 53 12.55 3.16 12.63
N ASP A 54 13.54 2.43 12.11
CA ASP A 54 14.98 2.73 12.18
C ASP A 54 15.46 3.72 11.10
N ASP A 55 14.53 4.46 10.49
CA ASP A 55 14.76 5.47 9.46
C ASP A 55 15.52 4.97 8.21
N VAL A 56 15.56 3.64 8.01
CA VAL A 56 16.27 3.00 6.90
C VAL A 56 15.34 2.07 6.11
N ILE A 57 15.39 2.20 4.79
CA ILE A 57 14.86 1.21 3.85
C ILE A 57 16.05 0.38 3.37
N ASN A 58 16.06 -0.91 3.70
CA ASN A 58 17.09 -1.84 3.24
C ASN A 58 16.63 -2.51 1.94
N ILE A 59 17.47 -2.44 0.90
CA ILE A 59 17.33 -3.23 -0.31
C ILE A 59 18.26 -4.43 -0.20
N LEU A 60 17.69 -5.63 -0.14
CA LEU A 60 18.42 -6.87 -0.07
C LEU A 60 18.31 -7.61 -1.40
N LYS A 61 19.41 -8.23 -1.83
CA LYS A 61 19.43 -9.17 -2.96
C LYS A 61 19.87 -10.55 -2.50
N PHE A 62 19.20 -11.56 -3.03
CA PHE A 62 19.59 -12.95 -2.89
C PHE A 62 20.74 -13.24 -3.84
N GLN A 63 21.83 -13.77 -3.31
CA GLN A 63 23.08 -14.01 -4.03
C GLN A 63 23.30 -15.50 -4.29
N ASP A 64 24.30 -15.83 -5.10
CA ASP A 64 24.63 -17.21 -5.49
C ASP A 64 25.08 -18.08 -4.30
N ASP A 65 25.57 -17.46 -3.22
CA ASP A 65 25.90 -18.15 -1.96
C ASP A 65 24.67 -18.47 -1.09
N HIS A 66 23.47 -18.30 -1.66
CA HIS A 66 22.17 -18.50 -1.00
C HIS A 66 21.95 -17.59 0.21
N GLN A 67 22.60 -16.42 0.26
CA GLN A 67 22.41 -15.44 1.33
C GLN A 67 21.75 -14.16 0.83
N TRP A 68 20.95 -13.54 1.70
CA TRP A 68 20.44 -12.19 1.51
C TRP A 68 21.49 -11.18 1.94
N LYS A 69 21.88 -10.29 1.03
CA LYS A 69 22.83 -9.20 1.34
C LYS A 69 22.19 -7.85 1.12
N VAL A 70 22.37 -6.94 2.06
CA VAL A 70 21.98 -5.53 1.90
C VAL A 70 22.86 -4.92 0.83
N VAL A 71 22.28 -4.61 -0.33
CA VAL A 71 23.00 -3.99 -1.48
C VAL A 71 22.83 -2.48 -1.52
N GLN A 72 21.83 -1.96 -0.82
CA GLN A 72 21.58 -0.52 -0.72
C GLN A 72 20.80 -0.19 0.55
N LYS A 73 21.08 0.98 1.12
CA LYS A 73 20.29 1.62 2.17
C LYS A 73 19.76 2.95 1.63
N LEU A 74 18.48 3.21 1.86
CA LEU A 74 17.85 4.50 1.57
C LEU A 74 17.35 5.09 2.89
N GLU A 75 17.36 6.41 3.00
CA GLU A 75 16.77 7.11 4.14
C GLU A 75 15.25 7.11 4.02
N GLY A 76 14.56 6.78 5.11
CA GLY A 76 13.10 6.85 5.18
C GLY A 76 12.52 6.08 6.36
N GLN A 77 11.77 6.79 7.21
CA GLN A 77 10.98 6.19 8.28
C GLN A 77 9.59 5.79 7.77
N GLY A 78 9.23 4.51 7.87
CA GLY A 78 7.92 4.09 7.38
C GLY A 78 7.69 2.60 7.47
N VAL A 79 6.44 2.23 7.28
CA VAL A 79 5.90 0.92 7.70
C VAL A 79 5.09 0.26 6.61
N ARG A 80 5.02 0.84 5.42
CA ARG A 80 4.34 0.23 4.27
C ARG A 80 5.09 0.51 3.00
N LEU A 81 5.19 -0.51 2.17
CA LEU A 81 5.69 -0.42 0.82
C LEU A 81 4.96 -1.43 -0.06
N SER A 82 5.01 -1.23 -1.36
CA SER A 82 4.54 -2.20 -2.34
C SER A 82 5.33 -2.07 -3.62
N PHE A 83 5.70 -3.20 -4.22
CA PHE A 83 6.14 -3.20 -5.61
C PHE A 83 4.96 -2.86 -6.52
N ILE A 84 5.25 -2.02 -7.52
CA ILE A 84 4.39 -1.83 -8.69
C ILE A 84 4.89 -2.73 -9.81
N SER A 85 6.19 -2.64 -10.12
CA SER A 85 6.85 -3.47 -11.15
C SER A 85 8.05 -4.20 -10.53
N LYS A 86 8.97 -4.71 -11.36
CA LYS A 86 10.24 -5.29 -10.87
C LYS A 86 11.22 -4.20 -10.44
N ASP A 87 11.08 -3.03 -11.06
CA ASP A 87 12.01 -1.91 -10.96
C ASP A 87 11.41 -0.72 -10.20
N ILE A 88 10.12 -0.77 -9.87
CA ILE A 88 9.40 0.34 -9.24
C ILE A 88 8.69 -0.15 -7.98
N PHE A 89 8.87 0.58 -6.89
CA PHE A 89 8.10 0.39 -5.66
C PHE A 89 7.65 1.73 -5.09
N VAL A 90 6.55 1.68 -4.34
CA VAL A 90 6.05 2.79 -3.53
C VAL A 90 6.37 2.56 -2.07
N PHE A 91 6.65 3.64 -1.37
CA PHE A 91 6.91 3.70 0.06
C PHE A 91 6.00 4.74 0.70
N GLN A 92 5.38 4.38 1.82
CA GLN A 92 4.58 5.26 2.64
C GLN A 92 5.38 5.65 3.88
N PRO A 93 5.90 6.88 3.95
CA PRO A 93 6.48 7.41 5.16
C PRO A 93 5.50 7.33 6.34
N TRP A 94 6.03 7.17 7.55
CA TRP A 94 5.25 7.10 8.79
C TRP A 94 4.31 8.30 8.96
N GLN A 95 4.83 9.48 8.63
CA GLN A 95 4.11 10.74 8.60
C GLN A 95 4.39 11.45 7.27
N GLY A 96 3.37 12.11 6.73
CA GLY A 96 3.52 12.92 5.53
C GLY A 96 2.23 13.03 4.72
N SER A 97 2.21 13.97 3.80
CA SER A 97 1.13 14.15 2.80
C SER A 97 1.53 13.60 1.43
N LYS A 98 2.59 12.78 1.39
CA LYS A 98 3.15 12.26 0.15
C LYS A 98 3.46 10.77 0.28
N LEU A 99 3.24 10.05 -0.81
CA LEU A 99 3.76 8.71 -1.05
C LEU A 99 5.02 8.84 -1.90
N GLU A 100 6.07 8.11 -1.56
CA GLU A 100 7.33 8.17 -2.29
C GLU A 100 7.40 7.03 -3.31
N LEU A 101 7.82 7.36 -4.53
CA LEU A 101 7.99 6.41 -5.61
C LEU A 101 9.48 6.26 -5.89
N TYR A 102 9.97 5.02 -5.86
CA TYR A 102 11.35 4.69 -6.12
C TYR A 102 11.45 3.86 -7.40
N THR A 103 12.51 4.12 -8.18
CA THR A 103 12.79 3.38 -9.41
C THR A 103 14.23 2.87 -9.44
N TYR A 104 14.43 1.72 -10.06
CA TYR A 104 15.73 1.09 -10.24
C TYR A 104 16.43 1.65 -11.47
N SER A 105 17.67 2.12 -11.30
CA SER A 105 18.54 2.48 -12.42
C SER A 105 19.37 1.28 -12.83
N THR A 106 19.24 0.84 -14.09
CA THR A 106 20.10 -0.21 -14.65
C THR A 106 21.54 0.23 -14.81
N GLN A 107 21.80 1.55 -14.91
CA GLN A 107 23.14 2.10 -15.06
C GLN A 107 23.93 2.07 -13.76
N SER A 108 23.31 2.49 -12.64
CA SER A 108 23.97 2.48 -11.33
C SER A 108 23.78 1.16 -10.58
N GLY A 109 22.79 0.37 -10.97
CA GLY A 109 22.40 -0.84 -10.27
C GLY A 109 21.72 -0.57 -8.92
N LEU A 110 21.23 0.65 -8.69
CA LEU A 110 20.65 1.14 -7.43
C LEU A 110 19.24 1.73 -7.65
N TYR A 111 18.43 1.70 -6.60
CA TYR A 111 17.16 2.43 -6.53
C TYR A 111 17.40 3.91 -6.19
N TYR A 112 16.55 4.79 -6.68
CA TYR A 112 16.53 6.20 -6.29
C TYR A 112 15.10 6.72 -6.21
N LYS A 113 14.88 7.77 -5.41
CA LYS A 113 13.58 8.43 -5.30
C LYS A 113 13.28 9.14 -6.62
N TYR A 114 12.24 8.70 -7.30
CA TYR A 114 11.83 9.19 -8.62
C TYR A 114 10.80 10.31 -8.53
N GLN A 115 9.78 10.14 -7.68
CA GLN A 115 8.67 11.08 -7.57
C GLN A 115 8.06 11.02 -6.16
N GLU A 116 7.43 12.12 -5.75
CA GLU A 116 6.50 12.12 -4.64
C GLU A 116 5.07 12.36 -5.14
N LEU A 117 4.12 11.56 -4.63
CA LEU A 117 2.72 11.59 -5.04
C LEU A 117 1.89 12.16 -3.90
N PRO A 118 1.10 13.23 -4.12
CA PRO A 118 0.26 13.77 -3.07
C PRO A 118 -0.78 12.75 -2.66
N ILE A 119 -0.97 12.59 -1.35
CA ILE A 119 -2.01 11.75 -0.75
C ILE A 119 -2.74 12.55 0.31
N GLN A 120 -3.99 12.17 0.61
CA GLN A 120 -4.66 12.71 1.78
C GLN A 120 -4.03 12.13 3.03
N SER A 121 -3.65 13.03 3.93
CA SER A 121 -3.11 12.72 5.24
C SER A 121 -3.94 13.42 6.31
N CYS A 122 -3.90 12.87 7.50
CA CYS A 122 -4.27 13.57 8.73
C CYS A 122 -3.02 13.56 9.62
N ARG A 123 -2.80 14.63 10.40
CA ARG A 123 -1.61 14.85 11.25
C ARG A 123 -1.55 13.89 12.44
N GLN A 124 -1.65 12.59 12.21
CA GLN A 124 -1.94 11.58 13.23
C GLN A 124 -1.14 10.31 12.99
N LEU A 125 -1.00 9.52 14.05
CA LEU A 125 -0.33 8.23 14.03
C LEU A 125 -1.11 7.24 13.15
N CYS A 126 -0.39 6.53 12.28
CA CYS A 126 -1.00 5.60 11.34
C CYS A 126 -0.73 4.15 11.74
N ALA A 127 -1.68 3.49 12.42
CA ALA A 127 -1.54 2.08 12.81
C ALA A 127 -1.25 1.15 11.61
N ASN A 128 -0.29 0.23 11.77
CA ASN A 128 0.31 -0.64 10.73
C ASN A 128 -0.59 -1.75 10.19
N LEU A 129 -1.89 -1.66 10.47
CA LEU A 129 -2.85 -2.77 10.34
C LEU A 129 -3.48 -2.88 8.94
N PHE A 130 -3.17 -1.94 8.04
CA PHE A 130 -3.66 -1.93 6.67
C PHE A 130 -2.47 -1.95 5.71
N PRO A 131 -2.34 -2.97 4.84
CA PRO A 131 -1.21 -3.10 3.94
C PRO A 131 -1.26 -2.07 2.81
N CYS A 132 -0.08 -1.67 2.31
CA CYS A 132 0.00 -1.03 1.00
C CYS A 132 0.13 -2.12 -0.06
N PHE A 133 -0.68 -2.06 -1.12
CA PHE A 133 -0.55 -2.99 -2.24
C PHE A 133 -0.96 -2.35 -3.56
N PHE A 134 -0.31 -2.82 -4.63
CA PHE A 134 -0.60 -2.45 -6.01
C PHE A 134 -1.51 -3.50 -6.65
N VAL A 135 -2.55 -3.04 -7.33
CA VAL A 135 -3.48 -3.87 -8.08
C VAL A 135 -3.31 -3.60 -9.56
N SER A 136 -2.61 -4.53 -10.22
CA SER A 136 -2.14 -4.40 -11.60
C SER A 136 -3.28 -4.31 -12.61
N SER A 137 -4.36 -5.07 -12.43
CA SER A 137 -5.54 -5.07 -13.30
C SER A 137 -6.22 -3.70 -13.39
N LYS A 138 -6.07 -2.85 -12.36
CA LYS A 138 -6.63 -1.50 -12.31
C LYS A 138 -5.57 -0.41 -12.39
N ASN A 139 -4.28 -0.75 -12.35
CA ASN A 139 -3.16 0.18 -12.18
C ASN A 139 -3.33 1.13 -10.99
N ILE A 140 -3.75 0.60 -9.84
CA ILE A 140 -3.99 1.39 -8.62
C ILE A 140 -3.10 0.91 -7.48
N VAL A 141 -2.48 1.85 -6.77
CA VAL A 141 -1.94 1.63 -5.43
C VAL A 141 -2.99 2.02 -4.40
N LEU A 142 -3.25 1.12 -3.46
CA LEU A 142 -4.03 1.39 -2.27
C LEU A 142 -3.07 1.64 -1.10
N SER A 143 -3.15 2.81 -0.46
CA SER A 143 -2.30 3.18 0.68
C SER A 143 -3.10 3.83 1.80
N LYS A 144 -2.97 3.30 3.02
CA LYS A 144 -3.53 3.92 4.22
C LYS A 144 -2.57 4.98 4.77
N ASN A 145 -3.11 6.16 5.05
CA ASN A 145 -2.41 7.22 5.76
C ASN A 145 -3.34 7.92 6.77
N GLY A 146 -3.07 7.71 8.05
CA GLY A 146 -3.98 8.07 9.14
C GLY A 146 -5.35 7.40 8.98
N TYR A 147 -6.42 8.19 8.90
CA TYR A 147 -7.81 7.79 8.69
C TYR A 147 -8.23 7.73 7.22
N ASN A 148 -7.32 8.05 6.31
CA ASN A 148 -7.59 8.02 4.89
C ASN A 148 -7.09 6.73 4.26
N LEU A 149 -7.91 6.18 3.37
CA LEU A 149 -7.49 5.18 2.41
C LEU A 149 -7.36 5.83 1.04
N ASN A 150 -6.14 5.96 0.55
CA ASN A 150 -5.79 6.66 -0.68
C ASN A 150 -5.70 5.68 -1.86
N PHE A 151 -6.28 6.07 -3.00
CA PHE A 151 -6.25 5.34 -4.26
C PHE A 151 -5.44 6.17 -5.25
N ILE A 152 -4.24 5.70 -5.55
CA ILE A 152 -3.34 6.34 -6.51
C ILE A 152 -3.40 5.56 -7.82
N LYS A 153 -3.95 6.17 -8.87
CA LYS A 153 -4.02 5.58 -10.21
C LYS A 153 -2.78 5.96 -11.00
N PHE A 154 -2.18 4.97 -11.64
CA PHE A 154 -1.05 5.16 -12.53
C PHE A 154 -1.52 5.14 -13.97
N LYS A 155 -1.03 6.11 -14.76
CA LYS A 155 -1.15 6.09 -16.21
C LYS A 155 0.09 5.46 -16.79
N THR A 156 -0.10 4.48 -17.66
CA THR A 156 0.98 3.85 -18.42
C THR A 156 0.96 4.42 -19.83
N ASN A 157 1.38 5.68 -19.97
CA ASN A 157 1.66 6.23 -21.29
C ASN A 157 3.13 5.97 -21.62
N SER A 158 3.44 5.77 -22.90
CA SER A 158 4.65 5.11 -23.42
C SER A 158 6.02 5.69 -23.02
N SER A 159 6.07 6.79 -22.26
CA SER A 159 7.33 7.42 -21.84
C SER A 159 7.40 7.82 -20.37
N GLN A 160 6.28 7.87 -19.63
CA GLN A 160 6.26 8.37 -18.27
C GLN A 160 5.32 7.57 -17.38
N PHE A 161 5.85 7.17 -16.23
CA PHE A 161 5.09 6.49 -15.20
C PHE A 161 4.57 7.55 -14.21
N GLU A 162 3.34 8.01 -14.43
CA GLU A 162 2.73 9.10 -13.65
C GLU A 162 1.65 8.54 -12.73
N GLY A 163 1.80 8.78 -11.43
CA GLY A 163 0.76 8.50 -10.43
C GLY A 163 -0.07 9.74 -10.12
N LYS A 164 -1.37 9.56 -9.90
CA LYS A 164 -2.27 10.63 -9.43
C LYS A 164 -3.21 10.08 -8.37
N LEU A 165 -3.42 10.85 -7.30
CA LEU A 165 -4.51 10.59 -6.36
C LEU A 165 -5.85 10.69 -7.10
N GLU A 166 -6.51 9.56 -7.27
CA GLU A 166 -7.80 9.46 -7.93
C GLU A 166 -8.95 9.59 -6.92
N GLN A 167 -8.80 8.95 -5.76
CA GLN A 167 -9.79 8.97 -4.70
C GLN A 167 -9.14 8.83 -3.33
N ALA A 168 -9.82 9.32 -2.31
CA ALA A 168 -9.55 8.97 -0.92
C ALA A 168 -10.87 8.69 -0.20
N ILE A 169 -10.86 7.71 0.71
CA ILE A 169 -11.96 7.41 1.62
C ILE A 169 -11.52 7.88 3.00
N ASP A 170 -12.21 8.89 3.52
CA ASP A 170 -12.05 9.33 4.91
C ASP A 170 -13.02 8.56 5.81
N PHE A 171 -12.49 7.89 6.82
CA PHE A 171 -13.30 7.19 7.83
C PHE A 171 -13.81 8.14 8.94
N ASN A 172 -13.44 9.43 8.88
CA ASN A 172 -13.90 10.52 9.73
C ASN A 172 -13.77 10.19 11.22
N TYR A 173 -12.63 9.64 11.65
CA TYR A 173 -12.37 9.42 13.07
C TYR A 173 -12.18 10.77 13.78
N PRO A 174 -12.62 10.91 15.04
CA PRO A 174 -12.29 12.08 15.84
C PRO A 174 -10.78 12.21 15.99
N ASN A 175 -10.28 13.46 15.98
CA ASN A 175 -8.88 13.74 16.28
C ASN A 175 -8.53 13.08 17.63
N ASN A 176 -7.41 12.34 17.67
CA ASN A 176 -6.84 11.58 18.82
C ASN A 176 -7.12 10.06 18.84
N TRP A 177 -7.80 9.50 17.85
CA TRP A 177 -7.93 8.04 17.73
C TRP A 177 -6.77 7.43 16.92
N LEU A 178 -6.41 6.17 17.17
CA LEU A 178 -5.37 5.48 16.37
C LEU A 178 -5.84 5.10 14.95
N GLY A 179 -7.14 5.20 14.67
CA GLY A 179 -7.69 4.90 13.35
C GLY A 179 -7.48 3.45 12.94
N ASN A 180 -8.00 2.52 13.75
CA ASN A 180 -7.89 1.09 13.52
C ASN A 180 -8.81 0.68 12.36
N ILE A 181 -8.29 0.86 11.16
CA ILE A 181 -8.91 0.47 9.90
C ILE A 181 -8.13 -0.73 9.39
N PHE A 182 -8.86 -1.79 9.09
CA PHE A 182 -8.38 -3.03 8.52
C PHE A 182 -9.06 -3.23 7.18
N GLY A 183 -8.43 -3.98 6.29
CA GLY A 183 -9.07 -4.32 5.04
C GLY A 183 -8.13 -4.97 4.04
N THR A 184 -8.72 -5.36 2.93
CA THR A 184 -8.07 -5.98 1.80
C THR A 184 -8.88 -5.68 0.53
N MET A 185 -8.28 -5.91 -0.63
CA MET A 185 -8.97 -5.85 -1.91
C MET A 185 -8.94 -7.23 -2.54
N SER A 186 -10.00 -7.58 -3.28
CA SER A 186 -9.98 -8.77 -4.15
C SER A 186 -8.80 -8.70 -5.13
N GLU A 187 -8.29 -9.84 -5.57
CA GLU A 187 -7.14 -9.94 -6.48
C GLU A 187 -7.28 -9.06 -7.74
N GLY A 188 -8.45 -9.09 -8.38
CA GLY A 188 -8.75 -8.27 -9.56
C GLY A 188 -9.08 -6.80 -9.25
N GLY A 189 -9.20 -6.44 -7.98
CA GLY A 189 -9.52 -5.10 -7.54
C GLY A 189 -10.99 -4.68 -7.64
N ASP A 190 -11.90 -5.62 -7.88
CA ASP A 190 -13.32 -5.33 -8.06
C ASP A 190 -14.04 -5.05 -6.74
N PHE A 191 -13.53 -5.59 -5.61
CA PHE A 191 -14.10 -5.37 -4.29
C PHE A 191 -13.03 -4.92 -3.29
N LEU A 192 -13.35 -3.88 -2.52
CA LEU A 192 -12.64 -3.48 -1.32
C LEU A 192 -13.48 -3.86 -0.09
N ILE A 193 -12.88 -4.66 0.80
CA ILE A 193 -13.48 -5.06 2.07
C ILE A 193 -12.71 -4.35 3.18
N THR A 194 -13.41 -3.55 3.99
CA THR A 194 -12.82 -2.88 5.15
C THR A 194 -13.60 -3.18 6.40
N TRP A 195 -12.92 -3.15 7.53
CA TRP A 195 -13.53 -3.05 8.86
C TRP A 195 -12.86 -1.92 9.60
N ASP A 196 -13.65 -1.10 10.28
CA ASP A 196 -13.12 -0.01 11.10
C ASP A 196 -13.67 -0.09 12.53
N SER A 197 -12.81 0.26 13.49
CA SER A 197 -13.14 0.21 14.91
C SER A 197 -14.16 1.25 15.37
N LYS A 198 -14.50 2.28 14.57
CA LYS A 198 -15.49 3.30 14.93
C LYS A 198 -16.89 2.79 14.64
N THR A 199 -17.12 2.30 13.42
CA THR A 199 -18.43 1.76 13.01
C THR A 199 -18.65 0.34 13.52
N LYS A 200 -17.57 -0.40 13.79
CA LYS A 200 -17.57 -1.84 14.10
C LYS A 200 -18.20 -2.70 12.99
N GLN A 201 -18.26 -2.18 11.76
CA GLN A 201 -18.90 -2.83 10.63
C GLN A 201 -17.88 -3.27 9.59
N ILE A 202 -18.21 -4.37 8.92
CA ILE A 202 -17.59 -4.70 7.63
C ILE A 202 -18.30 -3.89 6.56
N GLN A 203 -17.53 -3.26 5.70
CA GLN A 203 -18.00 -2.51 4.54
C GLN A 203 -17.39 -3.13 3.29
N ILE A 204 -18.24 -3.48 2.33
CA ILE A 204 -17.84 -4.02 1.03
C ILE A 204 -18.17 -2.94 0.00
N ARG A 205 -17.18 -2.53 -0.78
CA ARG A 205 -17.30 -1.51 -1.82
C ARG A 205 -16.90 -2.12 -3.15
N GLU A 206 -17.73 -1.91 -4.16
CA GLU A 206 -17.42 -2.28 -5.54
C GLU A 206 -16.60 -1.16 -6.20
N TYR A 207 -15.54 -1.53 -6.91
CA TYR A 207 -14.74 -0.60 -7.69
C TYR A 207 -15.52 -0.13 -8.92
N LYS A 208 -15.55 1.19 -9.14
CA LYS A 208 -16.12 1.79 -10.35
C LYS A 208 -15.11 2.70 -11.00
N GLU A 209 -14.84 2.47 -12.27
CA GLU A 209 -13.96 3.34 -13.04
C GLU A 209 -14.70 4.64 -13.36
N PHE A 210 -14.05 5.78 -13.09
CA PHE A 210 -14.57 7.06 -13.53
C PHE A 210 -14.45 7.11 -15.05
N GLN A 211 -15.55 6.86 -15.75
CA GLN A 211 -15.64 7.26 -17.13
C GLN A 211 -15.58 8.78 -17.15
N GLN A 212 -14.48 9.32 -17.70
CA GLN A 212 -14.43 10.72 -18.09
C GLN A 212 -15.50 10.90 -19.16
N GLN A 213 -16.73 11.17 -18.73
CA GLN A 213 -17.73 11.72 -19.62
C GLN A 213 -17.09 12.98 -20.18
N ASN A 214 -16.95 13.03 -21.50
CA ASN A 214 -16.54 14.21 -22.25
C ASN A 214 -17.56 15.32 -21.94
N LYS A 215 -17.42 15.94 -20.78
CA LYS A 215 -18.31 16.99 -20.30
C LYS A 215 -18.00 18.22 -21.12
N THR A 216 -18.86 18.49 -22.08
CA THR A 216 -19.10 19.84 -22.59
C THR A 216 -19.47 20.75 -21.41
N SER A 217 -18.46 21.42 -20.86
CA SER A 217 -18.42 22.71 -20.14
C SER A 217 -19.58 23.22 -19.25
N SER A 218 -20.55 22.42 -18.77
CA SER A 218 -21.64 23.01 -17.93
C SER A 218 -22.15 22.22 -16.72
N GLN A 219 -21.62 21.03 -16.38
CA GLN A 219 -22.14 20.29 -15.23
C GLN A 219 -21.17 20.20 -14.05
N LYS A 220 -21.52 20.96 -13.00
CA LYS A 220 -20.93 20.91 -11.64
C LYS A 220 -20.75 19.47 -11.18
N ASN A 221 -19.56 19.17 -10.67
CA ASN A 221 -19.21 17.85 -10.15
C ASN A 221 -20.01 17.56 -8.88
N CYS A 222 -20.86 16.54 -8.96
CA CYS A 222 -21.43 15.90 -7.78
C CYS A 222 -20.38 14.90 -7.27
N GLN A 223 -19.99 14.99 -5.99
CA GLN A 223 -19.26 13.92 -5.32
C GLN A 223 -20.22 12.74 -5.21
N ILE A 224 -20.00 11.70 -6.00
CA ILE A 224 -20.81 10.48 -5.93
C ILE A 224 -20.08 9.49 -5.02
N PHE A 225 -20.77 9.14 -3.94
CA PHE A 225 -20.84 7.77 -3.45
C PHE A 225 -22.13 7.13 -3.94
#